data_AF-A0A6P6G2Y9-F1
#
_entry.id   AF-A0A6P6G2Y9-F1
#
_cell.length_a   1.000
_cell.length_b   1.000
_cell.length_c   1.000
_cell.angle_alpha   90.00
_cell.angle_beta   90.00
_cell.angle_gamma   90.00
#
_symmetry.space_group_name_H-M   'P 1'
#
loop_
_entity.id
_entity.type
_entity.pdbx_description
1 polymer ?
#
loop_
_entity_poly.entity_id
_entity_poly.type
_entity_poly.pdbx_seq_one_letter_code
_entity_poly.pdbx_strand_id
1 'polypeptide(L)'
;LEDLNRKKRLAELREAAKISKFGSIIPISGSDFVREVSQAPSDVWVVVVLYKEGIPECGVLMQCLEELATRYPATKFCKIISTDCIPNYPDRNVPTLLVYNNGAVKANYVGINSFGRRCTPEGVALVLCQSDPVLNDGQGGSDRSRNAVIEGVRKRFIEKVVTEHEDDDDGSSSD
;
A
#
# COMPACT_ATOMS: atom_id res chain seq x y z
N LEU A 1 21.45 -17.33 -30.39
CA LEU A 1 20.57 -16.19 -29.96
C LEU A 1 19.48 -16.66 -28.99
N GLU A 2 18.82 -17.79 -29.26
CA GLU A 2 17.70 -18.32 -28.45
C GLU A 2 18.09 -18.68 -27.00
N ASP A 3 19.25 -19.32 -26.79
CA ASP A 3 19.72 -19.67 -25.44
C ASP A 3 20.04 -18.45 -24.55
N LEU A 4 20.48 -17.34 -25.15
CA LEU A 4 20.78 -16.10 -24.44
C LEU A 4 19.49 -15.41 -23.97
N ASN A 5 18.45 -15.42 -24.81
CA ASN A 5 17.13 -14.90 -24.45
C ASN A 5 16.41 -15.78 -23.41
N ARG A 6 16.58 -17.11 -23.50
CA ARG A 6 16.02 -18.05 -22.50
C ARG A 6 16.68 -17.88 -21.13
N LYS A 7 18.01 -17.71 -21.08
CA LYS A 7 18.75 -17.43 -19.84
C LYS A 7 18.40 -16.07 -19.23
N LYS A 8 18.29 -15.02 -20.06
CA LYS A 8 17.83 -13.69 -19.59
C LYS A 8 16.45 -13.74 -18.97
N ARG A 9 15.48 -14.36 -19.67
CA ARG A 9 14.11 -14.48 -19.18
C ARG A 9 14.03 -15.28 -17.87
N LEU A 10 14.84 -16.33 -17.71
CA LEU A 10 14.91 -17.12 -16.47
C LEU A 10 15.54 -16.33 -15.31
N ALA A 11 16.53 -15.48 -15.59
CA ALA A 11 17.13 -14.60 -14.59
C ALA A 11 16.16 -13.50 -14.15
N GLU A 12 15.45 -12.87 -15.10
CA GLU A 12 14.41 -11.88 -14.81
C GLU A 12 13.25 -12.48 -14.01
N LEU A 13 12.78 -13.69 -14.35
CA LEU A 13 11.77 -14.42 -13.57
C LEU A 13 12.27 -14.76 -12.16
N ARG A 14 13.55 -15.11 -11.98
CA ARG A 14 14.13 -15.39 -10.67
C ARG A 14 14.29 -14.12 -9.82
N GLU A 15 14.68 -13.00 -10.42
CA GLU A 15 14.74 -11.72 -9.72
C GLU A 15 13.33 -11.20 -9.38
N ALA A 16 12.35 -11.29 -10.29
CA ALA A 16 10.97 -10.95 -9.99
C ALA A 16 10.36 -11.83 -8.88
N ALA A 17 10.63 -13.14 -8.90
CA ALA A 17 10.22 -14.06 -7.84
C ALA A 17 10.93 -13.82 -6.50
N LYS A 18 12.16 -13.28 -6.51
CA LYS A 18 12.82 -12.79 -5.30
C LYS A 18 12.14 -11.53 -4.76
N ILE A 19 11.51 -10.72 -5.60
CA ILE A 19 10.93 -9.43 -5.20
C ILE A 19 9.48 -9.61 -4.69
N SER A 20 8.70 -10.58 -5.18
CA SER A 20 7.36 -10.88 -4.66
C SER A 20 7.39 -11.73 -3.37
N LYS A 21 7.81 -11.14 -2.24
CA LYS A 21 7.97 -11.85 -0.95
C LYS A 21 6.73 -11.81 -0.05
N PHE A 22 5.86 -10.83 -0.26
CA PHE A 22 4.68 -10.54 0.56
C PHE A 22 3.39 -10.73 -0.26
N GLY A 23 2.27 -10.23 0.25
CA GLY A 23 0.96 -10.46 -0.38
C GLY A 23 -0.23 -10.31 0.56
N SER A 24 0.02 -10.07 1.85
CA SER A 24 -1.00 -9.85 2.87
C SER A 24 -0.45 -8.91 3.95
N ILE A 25 -1.35 -8.43 4.81
CA ILE A 25 -0.98 -7.65 5.99
C ILE A 25 -0.55 -8.59 7.12
N ILE A 26 0.67 -8.41 7.62
CA ILE A 26 1.26 -9.27 8.65
C ILE A 26 1.01 -8.66 10.03
N PRO A 27 0.30 -9.32 10.95
CA PRO A 27 0.22 -8.85 12.33
C PRO A 27 1.59 -9.00 13.01
N ILE A 28 2.03 -7.96 13.71
CA ILE A 28 3.28 -7.95 14.48
C ILE A 28 3.02 -7.44 15.89
N SER A 29 3.80 -7.94 16.85
CA SER A 29 3.81 -7.42 18.22
C SER A 29 4.88 -6.33 18.39
N GLY A 30 4.89 -5.64 19.53
CA GLY A 30 5.92 -4.66 19.85
C GLY A 30 7.35 -5.24 19.84
N SER A 31 7.53 -6.49 20.27
CA SER A 31 8.84 -7.16 20.26
C SER A 31 9.31 -7.57 18.85
N ASP A 32 8.38 -7.75 17.91
CA ASP A 32 8.70 -8.04 16.51
C ASP A 32 9.10 -6.78 15.72
N PHE A 33 8.71 -5.59 16.18
CA PHE A 33 8.83 -4.34 15.42
C PHE A 33 10.26 -4.10 14.90
N VAL A 34 11.27 -4.31 15.73
CA VAL A 34 12.66 -4.08 15.33
C VAL A 34 13.06 -4.99 14.19
N ARG A 35 12.79 -6.29 14.29
CA ARG A 35 13.13 -7.28 13.26
C ARG A 35 12.33 -7.07 11.98
N GLU A 36 11.02 -6.85 12.12
CA GLU A 36 10.10 -6.83 10.99
C GLU A 36 10.10 -5.51 10.23
N VAL A 37 10.42 -4.39 10.90
CA VAL A 37 10.32 -3.03 10.36
C VAL A 37 11.68 -2.33 10.33
N SER A 38 12.34 -2.20 11.47
CA SER A 38 13.57 -1.40 11.59
C SER A 38 14.79 -2.06 10.94
N GLN A 39 14.83 -3.40 10.91
CA GLN A 39 15.89 -4.21 10.32
C GLN A 39 15.46 -4.87 9.00
N ALA A 40 14.37 -4.40 8.40
CA ALA A 40 13.97 -4.87 7.08
C ALA A 40 15.10 -4.60 6.06
N PRO A 41 15.32 -5.52 5.09
CA PRO A 41 16.31 -5.31 4.04
C PRO A 41 16.13 -3.96 3.32
N SER A 42 17.23 -3.35 2.87
CA SER A 42 17.19 -2.01 2.27
C SER A 42 16.41 -1.93 0.96
N ASP A 43 16.25 -3.05 0.26
CA ASP A 43 15.41 -3.23 -0.93
C ASP A 43 13.91 -3.40 -0.62
N VAL A 44 13.54 -3.49 0.66
CA VAL A 44 12.15 -3.68 1.11
C VAL A 44 11.60 -2.38 1.72
N TRP A 45 10.45 -1.97 1.21
CA TRP A 45 9.61 -0.94 1.84
C TRP A 45 8.66 -1.60 2.83
N VAL A 46 8.51 -0.99 4.01
CA VAL A 46 7.62 -1.48 5.06
C VAL A 46 6.58 -0.41 5.38
N VAL A 47 5.31 -0.76 5.22
CA VAL A 47 4.15 0.05 5.59
C VAL A 47 3.53 -0.55 6.84
N VAL A 48 3.51 0.19 7.95
CA VAL A 48 2.97 -0.25 9.23
C VAL A 48 1.72 0.55 9.57
N VAL A 49 0.60 -0.11 9.79
CA VAL A 49 -0.60 0.51 10.36
C VAL A 49 -0.67 0.27 11.87
N LEU A 50 -0.62 1.37 12.62
CA LEU A 50 -0.98 1.39 14.04
C LEU A 50 -2.49 1.55 14.13
N TYR A 51 -3.15 0.58 14.76
CA TYR A 51 -4.61 0.54 14.86
C TYR A 51 -5.09 0.29 16.28
N LYS A 52 -6.40 0.47 16.49
CA LYS A 52 -7.08 0.03 17.71
C LYS A 52 -8.40 -0.62 17.32
N GLU A 53 -8.73 -1.72 17.98
CA GLU A 53 -10.01 -2.39 17.78
C GLU A 53 -11.17 -1.51 18.24
N GLY A 54 -12.32 -1.63 17.58
CA GLY A 54 -13.53 -0.85 17.89
C GLY A 54 -13.54 0.57 17.31
N ILE A 55 -12.47 1.03 16.66
CA ILE A 55 -12.45 2.33 15.96
C ILE A 55 -12.75 2.10 14.46
N PRO A 56 -13.89 2.59 13.94
CA PRO A 56 -14.33 2.32 12.56
C PRO A 56 -13.31 2.73 11.49
N GLU A 57 -12.65 3.87 11.68
CA GLU A 57 -11.65 4.41 10.77
C GLU A 57 -10.47 3.44 10.57
N CYS A 58 -10.10 2.70 11.61
CA CYS A 58 -9.07 1.67 11.51
C CYS A 58 -9.50 0.54 10.56
N GLY A 59 -10.77 0.12 10.62
CA GLY A 59 -11.31 -0.90 9.72
C GLY A 59 -11.31 -0.48 8.26
N VAL A 60 -11.70 0.77 7.99
CA VAL A 60 -11.71 1.32 6.61
C VAL A 60 -10.31 1.35 6.01
N LEU A 61 -9.31 1.86 6.75
CA LEU A 61 -7.94 1.87 6.24
C LEU A 61 -7.38 0.45 6.10
N MET A 62 -7.72 -0.46 7.02
CA MET A 62 -7.24 -1.84 6.97
C MET A 62 -7.72 -2.58 5.71
N GLN A 63 -8.99 -2.42 5.31
CA GLN A 63 -9.51 -2.98 4.07
C GLN A 63 -8.75 -2.46 2.84
N CYS A 64 -8.45 -1.15 2.80
CA CYS A 64 -7.66 -0.58 1.72
C CYS A 64 -6.25 -1.19 1.67
N LEU A 65 -5.61 -1.36 2.82
CA LEU A 65 -4.25 -1.93 2.89
C LEU A 65 -4.21 -3.42 2.55
N GLU A 66 -5.25 -4.20 2.86
CA GLU A 66 -5.35 -5.61 2.47
C GLU A 66 -5.40 -5.77 0.94
N GLU A 67 -6.17 -4.92 0.26
CA GLU A 67 -6.22 -4.87 -1.20
C GLU A 67 -4.85 -4.48 -1.79
N LEU A 68 -4.20 -3.47 -1.24
CA LEU A 68 -2.88 -3.03 -1.70
C LEU A 68 -1.80 -4.07 -1.43
N ALA A 69 -1.83 -4.76 -0.29
CA ALA A 69 -0.86 -5.82 0.04
C ALA A 69 -0.92 -6.96 -0.98
N THR A 70 -2.11 -7.31 -1.46
CA THR A 70 -2.30 -8.34 -2.50
C THR A 70 -1.73 -7.87 -3.85
N ARG A 71 -1.88 -6.58 -4.18
CA ARG A 71 -1.42 -6.00 -5.46
C ARG A 71 0.08 -5.72 -5.50
N TYR A 72 0.70 -5.42 -4.36
CA TYR A 72 2.09 -4.98 -4.26
C TYR A 72 2.91 -5.93 -3.38
N PRO A 73 3.14 -7.18 -3.80
CA PRO A 73 3.81 -8.20 -3.00
C PRO A 73 5.30 -7.93 -2.74
N ALA A 74 5.89 -6.89 -3.33
CA ALA A 74 7.25 -6.46 -2.99
C ALA A 74 7.30 -5.52 -1.78
N THR A 75 6.16 -4.91 -1.46
CA THR A 75 6.00 -4.05 -0.30
C THR A 75 5.51 -4.87 0.88
N LYS A 76 6.17 -4.71 2.02
CA LYS A 76 5.75 -5.38 3.24
C LYS A 76 4.70 -4.54 3.94
N PHE A 77 3.54 -5.13 4.20
CA PHE A 77 2.49 -4.50 5.01
C PHE A 77 2.42 -5.17 6.38
N CYS A 78 2.43 -4.37 7.44
CA CYS A 78 2.33 -4.83 8.81
C CYS A 78 1.20 -4.11 9.54
N LYS A 79 0.57 -4.78 10.51
CA LYS A 79 -0.36 -4.17 11.47
C LYS A 79 0.08 -4.44 12.90
N ILE A 80 -0.09 -3.44 13.75
CA ILE A 80 0.25 -3.52 15.17
C ILE A 80 -0.79 -2.75 15.99
N ILE A 81 -1.15 -3.28 17.16
CA ILE A 81 -1.97 -2.53 18.11
C ILE A 81 -1.18 -1.28 18.52
N SER A 82 -1.81 -0.12 18.39
CA SER A 82 -1.15 1.19 18.59
C SER A 82 -0.42 1.28 19.93
N THR A 83 -0.99 0.75 21.00
CA THR A 83 -0.39 0.73 22.34
C THR A 83 0.75 -0.28 22.52
N ASP A 84 0.80 -1.33 21.70
CA ASP A 84 1.93 -2.27 21.68
C ASP A 84 3.15 -1.65 21.00
N CYS A 85 2.93 -0.72 20.07
CA CYS A 85 3.98 0.04 19.41
C CYS A 85 4.43 1.25 20.25
N ILE A 86 3.46 2.01 20.79
CA ILE A 86 3.71 3.26 21.53
C ILE A 86 2.80 3.27 22.77
N PRO A 87 3.35 3.18 23.99
CA PRO A 87 2.55 3.24 25.21
C PRO A 87 1.67 4.48 25.28
N ASN A 88 0.40 4.32 25.65
CA ASN A 88 -0.60 5.39 25.75
C ASN A 88 -0.82 6.18 24.43
N TYR A 89 -0.66 5.53 23.26
CA TYR A 89 -0.95 6.19 21.99
C TYR A 89 -2.40 6.68 21.92
N PRO A 90 -2.67 7.96 21.62
CA PRO A 90 -4.03 8.50 21.68
C PRO A 90 -4.96 7.91 20.62
N ASP A 91 -6.18 7.53 21.02
CA ASP A 91 -7.21 7.00 20.11
C ASP A 91 -7.53 7.96 18.95
N ARG A 92 -7.53 9.27 19.19
CA ARG A 92 -7.76 10.27 18.13
C ARG A 92 -6.70 10.27 17.02
N ASN A 93 -5.54 9.66 17.27
CA ASN A 93 -4.45 9.58 16.32
C ASN A 93 -4.52 8.30 15.46
N VAL A 94 -5.34 7.31 15.84
CA VAL A 94 -5.48 6.10 15.01
C VAL A 94 -6.59 6.25 13.97
N PRO A 95 -6.48 5.58 12.80
CA PRO A 95 -5.30 4.82 12.37
C PRO A 95 -4.12 5.73 12.05
N THR A 96 -2.90 5.24 12.30
CA THR A 96 -1.67 5.90 11.87
C THR A 96 -0.89 5.00 10.95
N LEU A 97 -0.43 5.53 9.82
CA LEU A 97 0.38 4.80 8.84
C LEU A 97 1.82 5.30 8.88
N LEU A 98 2.74 4.41 9.19
CA LEU A 98 4.17 4.65 9.14
C LEU A 98 4.77 3.99 7.91
N VAL A 99 5.64 4.71 7.20
CA VAL A 99 6.40 4.17 6.06
C VAL A 99 7.86 4.13 6.45
N TYR A 100 8.47 2.96 6.36
CA TYR A 100 9.88 2.71 6.65
C TYR A 100 10.61 2.20 5.41
N ASN A 101 11.86 2.62 5.28
CA ASN A 101 12.83 1.99 4.39
C ASN A 101 14.25 2.25 4.91
N ASN A 102 15.12 1.25 4.77
CA ASN A 102 16.51 1.31 5.21
C ASN A 102 16.65 1.75 6.69
N GLY A 103 15.81 1.19 7.56
CA GLY A 103 15.81 1.45 9.01
C GLY A 103 15.33 2.84 9.45
N ALA A 104 14.87 3.68 8.53
CA ALA A 104 14.41 5.04 8.84
C ALA A 104 12.94 5.23 8.48
N VAL A 105 12.25 6.06 9.27
CA VAL A 105 10.91 6.57 8.93
C VAL A 105 11.03 7.50 7.73
N LYS A 106 10.21 7.26 6.72
CA LYS A 106 10.11 8.05 5.48
C LYS A 106 8.84 8.90 5.43
N ALA A 107 7.75 8.39 6.01
CA ALA A 107 6.51 9.12 6.15
C ALA A 107 5.73 8.68 7.39
N ASN A 108 4.91 9.59 7.90
CA ASN A 108 4.01 9.36 9.03
C ASN A 108 2.68 10.07 8.75
N TYR A 109 1.62 9.30 8.58
CA TYR A 109 0.28 9.80 8.29
C TYR A 109 -0.63 9.49 9.47
N VAL A 110 -1.02 10.52 10.21
CA VAL A 110 -1.84 10.39 11.41
C VAL A 110 -3.31 10.64 11.05
N GLY A 111 -4.18 9.71 11.43
CA GLY A 111 -5.60 9.78 11.17
C GLY A 111 -5.98 9.50 9.70
N ILE A 112 -7.26 9.16 9.51
CA ILE A 112 -7.79 8.73 8.21
C ILE A 112 -7.84 9.84 7.15
N ASN A 113 -7.91 11.11 7.58
CA ASN A 113 -8.06 12.27 6.69
C ASN A 113 -6.84 12.48 5.78
N SER A 114 -5.70 11.86 6.09
CA SER A 114 -4.50 11.87 5.25
C SER A 114 -4.74 11.23 3.87
N PHE A 115 -5.77 10.39 3.72
CA PHE A 115 -6.03 9.60 2.51
C PHE A 115 -7.20 10.12 1.66
N GLY A 116 -7.57 11.40 1.85
CA GLY A 116 -8.65 12.07 1.12
C GLY A 116 -10.00 12.05 1.84
N ARG A 117 -11.02 12.64 1.19
CA ARG A 117 -12.37 12.80 1.78
C ARG A 117 -13.08 11.46 2.02
N ARG A 118 -12.84 10.49 1.14
CA ARG A 118 -13.21 9.07 1.32
C ARG A 118 -11.90 8.28 1.29
N CYS A 119 -11.65 7.46 2.30
CA CYS A 119 -10.49 6.57 2.29
C CYS A 119 -10.77 5.41 1.33
N THR A 120 -10.03 5.36 0.22
CA THR A 120 -10.11 4.30 -0.79
C THR A 120 -8.73 3.70 -1.06
N PRO A 121 -8.63 2.48 -1.60
CA PRO A 121 -7.35 1.90 -2.00
C PRO A 121 -6.55 2.81 -2.93
N GLU A 122 -7.21 3.49 -3.87
CA GLU A 122 -6.59 4.45 -4.80
C GLU A 122 -6.06 5.69 -4.07
N GLY A 123 -6.81 6.24 -3.13
CA GLY A 123 -6.39 7.40 -2.33
C GLY A 123 -5.18 7.07 -1.46
N VAL A 124 -5.19 5.90 -0.82
CA VAL A 124 -4.05 5.40 -0.04
C VAL A 124 -2.84 5.17 -0.95
N ALA A 125 -3.03 4.54 -2.11
CA ALA A 125 -1.96 4.31 -3.05
C ALA A 125 -1.35 5.60 -3.58
N LEU A 126 -2.18 6.60 -3.89
CA LEU A 126 -1.73 7.91 -4.34
C LEU A 126 -0.81 8.55 -3.30
N VAL A 127 -1.20 8.54 -2.03
CA VAL A 127 -0.40 9.07 -0.91
C VAL A 127 0.92 8.31 -0.77
N LEU A 128 0.90 6.98 -0.83
CA LEU A 128 2.11 6.16 -0.73
C LEU A 128 3.08 6.37 -1.90
N CYS A 129 2.60 6.76 -3.07
CA CYS A 129 3.44 6.99 -4.27
C CYS A 129 4.02 8.41 -4.40
N GLN A 130 3.76 9.33 -3.47
CA GLN A 130 4.13 10.75 -3.65
C GLN A 130 5.64 11.02 -3.69
N SER A 131 6.46 10.20 -3.02
CA SER A 131 7.89 10.51 -2.83
C SER A 131 8.84 9.38 -3.22
N ASP A 132 8.41 8.13 -3.11
CA ASP A 132 9.27 6.95 -3.22
C ASP A 132 8.51 5.75 -3.81
N PRO A 133 9.19 4.70 -4.32
CA PRO A 133 8.54 3.50 -4.87
C PRO A 133 8.02 2.57 -3.76
N VAL A 134 7.24 3.14 -2.82
CA VAL A 134 6.70 2.42 -1.66
C VAL A 134 5.83 1.24 -2.12
N LEU A 135 5.03 1.43 -3.17
CA LEU A 135 4.20 0.39 -3.77
C LEU A 135 4.92 -0.24 -4.97
N ASN A 136 5.30 -1.51 -4.83
CA ASN A 136 6.03 -2.25 -5.84
C ASN A 136 5.44 -3.65 -6.03
N ASP A 137 5.19 -4.02 -7.28
CA ASP A 137 4.60 -5.29 -7.70
C ASP A 137 5.66 -6.35 -8.09
N GLY A 138 6.94 -5.99 -8.01
CA GLY A 138 8.07 -6.84 -8.39
C GLY A 138 8.33 -6.92 -9.88
N GLN A 139 7.58 -6.18 -10.71
CA GLN A 139 7.71 -6.15 -12.16
C GLN A 139 8.36 -4.83 -12.64
N GLY A 140 9.57 -4.47 -12.19
CA GLY A 140 10.25 -3.34 -12.83
C GLY A 140 11.52 -2.81 -12.19
N GLY A 141 12.53 -2.59 -13.03
CA GLY A 141 13.69 -1.76 -12.73
C GLY A 141 13.31 -0.28 -12.59
N SER A 142 13.82 0.30 -11.50
CA SER A 142 13.82 1.66 -10.91
C SER A 142 13.19 2.91 -11.56
N ASP A 143 12.43 2.90 -12.65
CA ASP A 143 11.76 4.14 -13.14
C ASP A 143 10.40 3.90 -13.84
N ARG A 144 10.18 2.74 -14.46
CA ARG A 144 8.92 2.46 -15.19
C ARG A 144 7.74 2.13 -14.28
N SER A 145 7.98 1.52 -13.12
CA SER A 145 6.89 1.13 -12.19
C SER A 145 6.15 2.32 -11.60
N ARG A 146 6.81 3.46 -11.34
CA ARG A 146 6.14 4.62 -10.71
C ARG A 146 5.05 5.21 -11.61
N ASN A 147 5.39 5.49 -12.87
CA ASN A 147 4.44 6.02 -13.83
C ASN A 147 3.32 5.02 -14.10
N ALA A 148 3.64 3.73 -14.22
CA ALA A 148 2.63 2.69 -14.42
C ALA A 148 1.66 2.56 -13.23
N VAL A 149 2.14 2.67 -11.98
CA VAL A 149 1.29 2.67 -10.79
C VAL A 149 0.42 3.92 -10.74
N ILE A 150 0.99 5.11 -10.93
CA ILE A 150 0.23 6.37 -10.93
C ILE A 150 -0.79 6.39 -12.06
N GLU A 151 -0.42 5.93 -13.26
CA GLU A 151 -1.31 5.81 -14.41
C GLU A 151 -2.39 4.77 -14.17
N GLY A 152 -2.08 3.63 -13.55
CA GLY A 152 -3.05 2.63 -13.14
C GLY A 152 -4.03 3.16 -12.08
N VAL A 153 -3.56 3.94 -11.10
CA VAL A 153 -4.41 4.62 -10.11
C VAL A 153 -5.29 5.67 -10.78
N ARG A 154 -4.72 6.51 -11.66
CA ARG A 154 -5.46 7.53 -12.43
C ARG A 154 -6.53 6.90 -13.32
N LYS A 155 -6.18 5.85 -14.06
CA LYS A 155 -7.10 5.14 -14.95
C LYS A 155 -8.28 4.55 -14.18
N ARG A 156 -8.03 3.87 -13.07
CA ARG A 156 -9.09 3.32 -12.21
C ARG A 156 -9.95 4.39 -11.56
N PHE A 157 -9.35 5.51 -11.14
CA PHE A 157 -10.10 6.63 -10.60
C PHE A 157 -11.06 7.21 -11.66
N ILE A 158 -10.59 7.36 -12.89
CA ILE A 158 -11.44 7.82 -14.01
C ILE A 158 -12.52 6.79 -14.32
N GLU A 159 -12.20 5.51 -14.45
CA GLU A 159 -13.20 4.45 -14.69
C GLU A 159 -14.30 4.46 -13.62
N LYS A 160 -13.94 4.60 -12.34
CA LYS A 160 -14.90 4.62 -11.23
C LYS A 160 -15.82 5.86 -11.25
N VAL A 161 -15.27 7.03 -11.60
CA VAL A 161 -16.06 8.26 -11.76
C VAL A 161 -17.00 8.19 -12.96
N VAL A 162 -16.57 7.55 -14.05
CA VAL A 162 -17.41 7.34 -15.24
C VAL A 162 -18.57 6.40 -14.93
N THR A 163 -18.30 5.27 -14.26
CA THR A 163 -19.37 4.35 -13.83
C THR A 163 -20.34 4.99 -12.83
N GLU A 164 -19.89 5.87 -11.93
CA GLU A 164 -20.79 6.59 -11.02
C GLU A 164 -21.69 7.62 -11.75
N HIS A 165 -21.38 8.03 -13.00
CA HIS A 165 -22.19 8.95 -13.80
C HIS A 165 -23.10 8.27 -14.85
N GLU A 166 -22.90 6.98 -15.14
CA GLU A 166 -23.78 6.21 -16.05
C GLU A 166 -25.05 5.72 -15.34
N ASP A 167 -25.08 5.69 -14.00
CA ASP A 167 -26.24 5.28 -13.20
C ASP A 167 -27.20 6.44 -12.85
N ASP A 168 -26.89 7.68 -13.25
CA ASP A 168 -27.68 8.90 -12.95
C ASP A 168 -28.50 9.43 -14.15
N ASP A 169 -28.49 8.75 -15.32
CA ASP A 169 -29.24 9.17 -16.52
C ASP A 169 -30.56 8.41 -16.75
N ASP A 170 -31.21 7.96 -15.67
CA ASP A 170 -32.63 7.54 -15.71
C ASP A 170 -33.53 8.70 -15.25
N GLY A 171 -33.50 9.78 -16.03
CA GLY A 171 -34.21 11.04 -15.77
C GLY A 171 -35.20 11.45 -16.86
N SER A 172 -36.35 10.75 -16.93
CA SER A 172 -37.66 11.26 -17.37
C SER A 172 -37.78 11.91 -18.77
N SER A 173 -38.48 11.23 -19.67
CA SER A 173 -39.32 11.92 -20.68
C SER A 173 -40.78 11.68 -20.33
N SER A 174 -41.44 12.73 -19.82
CA SER A 174 -42.90 12.83 -19.76
C SER A 174 -43.41 13.30 -21.12
N ASP A 175 -44.41 12.60 -21.66
CA ASP A 175 -45.70 13.15 -22.12
C ASP A 175 -46.61 12.01 -22.61
#